data_AF-A0A368TSA9-F1
#
_entry.id   AF-A0A368TSA9-F1
#
_cell.length_a   1.000
_cell.length_b   1.000
_cell.length_c   1.000
_cell.angle_alpha   90.00
_cell.angle_beta   90.00
_cell.angle_gamma   90.00
#
_symmetry.space_group_name_H-M   'P 1'
#
loop_
_entity.id
_entity.type
_entity.pdbx_description
1 polymer ?
#
loop_
_entity_poly.entity_id
_entity_poly.type
_entity_poly.pdbx_seq_one_letter_code
_entity_poly.pdbx_strand_id
1 'polypeptide(L)'
;MTTTLAEAKAHLRVMHDQDDQFIEHLIEAAEGHAAAILGDDMPNPMPAAIHAAVMLLVSDLYENRERHFDRTHYENTTCQMLLAPFRPLRCCDASRTTTPPPSTSRRLRRPKTRTPA
;
A
#
# COMPACT_ATOMS: atom_id res chain seq x y z
N MET A 1 -20.66 0.65 4.45
CA MET A 1 -21.30 0.75 3.13
C MET A 1 -20.40 0.03 2.14
N THR A 2 -20.89 -1.04 1.52
CA THR A 2 -20.17 -1.83 0.52
C THR A 2 -20.46 -1.28 -0.87
N THR A 3 -19.50 -1.30 -1.77
CA THR A 3 -19.63 -0.85 -3.17
C THR A 3 -20.62 -1.75 -3.91
N THR A 4 -21.64 -1.19 -4.56
CA THR A 4 -22.64 -1.98 -5.32
C THR A 4 -22.43 -1.87 -6.82
N LEU A 5 -22.87 -2.89 -7.57
CA LEU A 5 -22.82 -2.89 -9.03
C LEU A 5 -23.53 -1.67 -9.64
N ALA A 6 -24.70 -1.30 -9.11
CA ALA A 6 -25.47 -0.17 -9.60
C ALA A 6 -24.72 1.17 -9.43
N GLU A 7 -24.02 1.35 -8.28
CA GLU A 7 -23.17 2.51 -8.06
C GLU A 7 -22.00 2.55 -9.03
N ALA A 8 -21.32 1.42 -9.25
CA ALA A 8 -20.21 1.30 -10.19
C ALA A 8 -20.66 1.64 -11.62
N LYS A 9 -21.78 1.09 -12.08
CA LYS A 9 -22.36 1.41 -13.40
C LYS A 9 -22.71 2.89 -13.54
N ALA A 10 -23.29 3.49 -12.51
CA ALA A 10 -23.61 4.91 -12.50
C ALA A 10 -22.33 5.78 -12.62
N HIS A 11 -21.24 5.38 -11.97
CA HIS A 11 -19.95 6.06 -12.03
C HIS A 11 -19.28 5.94 -13.40
N LEU A 12 -19.28 4.75 -13.98
CA LEU A 12 -18.74 4.45 -15.32
C LEU A 12 -19.65 4.95 -16.46
N ARG A 13 -20.87 5.40 -16.14
CA ARG A 13 -21.91 5.79 -17.12
C ARG A 13 -22.31 4.63 -18.05
N VAL A 14 -22.27 3.40 -17.55
CA VAL A 14 -22.64 2.20 -18.29
C VAL A 14 -24.12 1.92 -18.10
N MET A 15 -24.90 2.00 -19.18
CA MET A 15 -26.37 1.85 -19.16
C MET A 15 -26.86 0.45 -19.58
N HIS A 16 -25.94 -0.44 -19.92
CA HIS A 16 -26.24 -1.80 -20.38
C HIS A 16 -25.77 -2.85 -19.37
N ASP A 17 -26.28 -4.08 -19.52
CA ASP A 17 -26.06 -5.17 -18.57
C ASP A 17 -25.01 -6.19 -19.03
N GLN A 18 -24.49 -6.05 -20.25
CA GLN A 18 -23.51 -6.99 -20.83
C GLN A 18 -22.19 -7.03 -20.05
N ASP A 19 -21.84 -5.93 -19.41
CA ASP A 19 -20.58 -5.77 -18.68
C ASP A 19 -20.75 -6.01 -17.18
N ASP A 20 -21.94 -6.43 -16.71
CA ASP A 20 -22.22 -6.55 -15.27
C ASP A 20 -21.24 -7.50 -14.59
N GLN A 21 -21.08 -8.72 -15.12
CA GLN A 21 -20.11 -9.67 -14.60
C GLN A 21 -18.69 -9.11 -14.64
N PHE A 22 -18.31 -8.41 -15.71
CA PHE A 22 -16.98 -7.83 -15.81
C PHE A 22 -16.76 -6.76 -14.73
N ILE A 23 -17.73 -5.87 -14.52
CA ILE A 23 -17.70 -4.82 -13.51
C ILE A 23 -17.65 -5.41 -12.09
N GLU A 24 -18.35 -6.51 -11.81
CA GLU A 24 -18.24 -7.21 -10.52
C GLU A 24 -16.81 -7.65 -10.23
N HIS A 25 -16.13 -8.27 -11.20
CA HIS A 25 -14.72 -8.67 -11.04
C HIS A 25 -13.79 -7.47 -10.84
N LEU A 26 -14.08 -6.33 -11.46
CA LEU A 26 -13.30 -5.10 -11.26
C LEU A 26 -13.49 -4.53 -9.86
N ILE A 27 -14.72 -4.58 -9.32
CA ILE A 27 -15.01 -4.17 -7.94
C ILE A 27 -14.23 -5.06 -6.97
N GLU A 28 -14.28 -6.38 -7.13
CA GLU A 28 -13.52 -7.32 -6.29
C GLU A 28 -12.00 -7.04 -6.36
N ALA A 29 -11.47 -6.82 -7.55
CA ALA A 29 -10.05 -6.49 -7.73
C ALA A 29 -9.66 -5.17 -7.05
N ALA A 30 -10.50 -4.13 -7.19
CA ALA A 30 -10.28 -2.82 -6.59
C ALA A 30 -10.38 -2.86 -5.05
N GLU A 31 -11.38 -3.57 -4.51
CA GLU A 31 -11.53 -3.78 -3.06
C GLU A 31 -10.34 -4.57 -2.50
N GLY A 32 -9.91 -5.62 -3.19
CA GLY A 32 -8.72 -6.40 -2.82
C GLY A 32 -7.44 -5.56 -2.83
N HIS A 33 -7.29 -4.67 -3.81
CA HIS A 33 -6.16 -3.74 -3.87
C HIS A 33 -6.18 -2.74 -2.70
N ALA A 34 -7.34 -2.16 -2.41
CA ALA A 34 -7.50 -1.26 -1.28
C ALA A 34 -7.22 -1.97 0.07
N ALA A 35 -7.74 -3.19 0.26
CA ALA A 35 -7.48 -4.01 1.44
C ALA A 35 -5.98 -4.29 1.62
N ALA A 36 -5.27 -4.63 0.54
CA ALA A 36 -3.83 -4.87 0.59
C ALA A 36 -3.03 -3.62 1.01
N ILE A 37 -3.47 -2.42 0.62
CA ILE A 37 -2.84 -1.16 1.05
C ILE A 37 -3.08 -0.90 2.55
N LEU A 38 -4.29 -1.20 3.02
CA LEU A 38 -4.69 -1.02 4.42
C LEU A 38 -4.16 -2.12 5.35
N GLY A 39 -3.66 -3.23 4.82
CA GLY A 39 -3.14 -4.34 5.61
C GLY A 39 -4.20 -5.36 6.01
N ASP A 40 -5.09 -5.71 5.08
CA ASP A 40 -6.09 -6.79 5.13
C ASP A 40 -7.33 -6.53 6.01
N ASP A 41 -7.36 -5.44 6.77
CA ASP A 41 -8.56 -4.99 7.50
C ASP A 41 -9.27 -3.85 6.75
N MET A 42 -10.34 -4.18 6.02
CA MET A 42 -11.24 -3.18 5.45
C MET A 42 -12.22 -2.71 6.54
N PRO A 43 -12.21 -1.42 6.94
CA PRO A 43 -13.12 -0.93 7.98
C PRO A 43 -14.58 -1.04 7.53
N ASN A 44 -15.44 -1.65 8.35
CA ASN A 44 -16.89 -1.70 8.15
C ASN A 44 -17.59 -0.97 9.30
N PRO A 45 -18.27 0.17 9.06
CA PRO A 45 -18.61 0.74 7.76
C PRO A 45 -17.45 1.46 7.05
N MET A 46 -17.33 1.23 5.74
CA MET A 46 -16.33 1.89 4.90
C MET A 46 -16.48 3.42 4.91
N PRO A 47 -15.43 4.19 5.24
CA PRO A 47 -15.46 5.65 5.17
C PRO A 47 -15.52 6.11 3.71
N ALA A 48 -16.11 7.29 3.50
CA ALA A 48 -16.35 7.85 2.16
C ALA A 48 -15.07 8.01 1.33
N ALA A 49 -13.93 8.30 1.96
CA ALA A 49 -12.65 8.44 1.26
C ALA A 49 -12.16 7.12 0.62
N ILE A 50 -12.35 5.99 1.31
CA ILE A 50 -11.95 4.67 0.78
C ILE A 50 -12.91 4.26 -0.34
N HIS A 51 -14.22 4.46 -0.15
CA HIS A 51 -15.21 4.21 -1.20
C HIS A 51 -14.89 4.99 -2.48
N ALA A 52 -14.59 6.29 -2.37
CA ALA A 52 -14.19 7.11 -3.53
C ALA A 52 -12.90 6.60 -4.21
N ALA A 53 -11.92 6.14 -3.43
CA ALA A 53 -10.69 5.57 -3.97
C ALA A 53 -10.94 4.25 -4.74
N VAL A 54 -11.81 3.38 -4.21
CA VAL A 54 -12.23 2.15 -4.91
C VAL A 54 -12.92 2.47 -6.23
N MET A 55 -13.81 3.47 -6.26
CA MET A 55 -14.50 3.88 -7.49
C MET A 55 -13.54 4.43 -8.56
N LEU A 56 -12.52 5.18 -8.16
CA LEU A 56 -11.47 5.65 -9.06
C LEU A 56 -10.63 4.48 -9.63
N LEU A 57 -10.32 3.48 -8.81
CA LEU A 57 -9.61 2.26 -9.26
C LEU A 57 -10.46 1.46 -10.26
N VAL A 58 -11.76 1.29 -9.99
CA VAL A 58 -12.67 0.61 -10.92
C VAL A 58 -12.72 1.34 -12.27
N SER A 59 -12.78 2.67 -12.25
CA SER A 59 -12.74 3.48 -13.48
C SER A 59 -11.44 3.29 -14.26
N ASP A 60 -10.30 3.30 -13.57
CA ASP A 60 -9.00 3.12 -14.20
C ASP A 60 -8.88 1.72 -14.84
N LEU A 61 -9.27 0.66 -14.12
CA LEU A 61 -9.23 -0.71 -14.66
C LEU A 61 -10.21 -0.94 -15.81
N TYR A 62 -11.38 -0.30 -15.78
CA TYR A 62 -12.39 -0.45 -16.83
C TYR A 62 -11.97 0.22 -18.14
N GLU A 63 -11.36 1.41 -18.07
CA GLU A 63 -10.89 2.14 -19.24
C GLU A 63 -9.55 1.59 -19.76
N ASN A 64 -8.64 1.20 -18.87
CA ASN A 64 -7.27 0.81 -19.21
C ASN A 64 -7.09 -0.72 -19.26
N ARG A 65 -7.66 -1.35 -20.29
CA ARG A 65 -7.69 -2.83 -20.45
C ARG A 65 -6.45 -3.42 -21.13
N GLU A 66 -5.51 -2.59 -21.55
CA GLU A 66 -4.31 -3.01 -22.27
C GLU A 66 -3.07 -2.94 -21.36
N ARG A 67 -2.13 -3.87 -21.57
CA ARG A 67 -0.87 -3.87 -20.82
C ARG A 67 0.05 -2.70 -21.21
N HIS A 68 -0.03 -2.28 -22.46
CA HIS A 68 0.82 -1.25 -23.02
C HIS A 68 -0.04 -0.29 -23.83
N PHE A 69 0.23 1.00 -23.68
CA PHE A 69 -0.37 2.04 -24.48
C PHE A 69 0.68 2.61 -25.43
N ASP A 70 0.24 3.04 -26.60
CA ASP A 70 1.09 3.78 -27.54
C ASP A 70 1.45 5.18 -27.01
N ARG A 71 0.72 5.66 -25.99
CA ARG A 71 0.89 6.98 -25.37
C ARG A 71 1.31 6.83 -23.92
N THR A 72 2.00 7.85 -23.41
CA THR A 72 2.32 7.95 -21.98
C THR A 72 1.04 8.02 -21.15
N HIS A 73 0.89 7.10 -20.22
CA HIS A 73 -0.18 7.11 -19.24
C HIS A 73 0.25 7.93 -18.02
N TYR A 74 -0.61 8.84 -17.57
CA TYR A 74 -0.36 9.66 -16.38
C TYR A 74 -1.26 9.17 -15.26
N GLU A 75 -0.64 8.63 -14.22
CA GLU A 75 -1.32 8.11 -13.05
C GLU A 75 -1.91 9.24 -12.19
N ASN A 76 -3.13 9.02 -11.70
CA ASN A 76 -3.80 9.96 -10.82
C ASN A 76 -3.41 9.72 -9.36
N THR A 77 -2.77 10.70 -8.73
CA THR A 77 -2.34 10.63 -7.32
C THR A 77 -3.49 10.65 -6.31
N THR A 78 -4.71 10.99 -6.74
CA THR A 78 -5.89 11.14 -5.86
C THR A 78 -6.20 9.85 -5.10
N CYS A 79 -6.11 8.67 -5.75
CA CYS A 79 -6.31 7.39 -5.08
C CYS A 79 -5.35 7.21 -3.91
N GLN A 80 -4.06 7.51 -4.13
CA GLN A 80 -3.03 7.40 -3.10
C GLN A 80 -3.26 8.40 -1.97
N MET A 81 -3.65 9.64 -2.29
CA MET A 81 -3.93 10.69 -1.30
C MET A 81 -5.13 10.35 -0.41
N LEU A 82 -6.16 9.72 -0.97
CA LEU A 82 -7.35 9.30 -0.23
C LEU A 82 -7.07 8.13 0.73
N LEU A 83 -6.20 7.20 0.33
CA LEU A 83 -5.84 6.03 1.13
C LEU A 83 -4.72 6.32 2.15
N ALA A 84 -3.90 7.35 1.91
CA ALA A 84 -2.74 7.69 2.75
C ALA A 84 -3.04 7.79 4.26
N PRO A 85 -4.15 8.41 4.72
CA PRO A 85 -4.44 8.55 6.16
C PRO A 85 -4.80 7.23 6.85
N PHE A 86 -5.33 6.27 6.10
CA PHE A 86 -5.81 4.98 6.63
C PHE A 86 -4.74 3.90 6.60
N ARG A 87 -3.58 4.19 6.01
CA ARG A 87 -2.48 3.24 5.93
C ARG A 87 -1.96 2.98 7.34
N PRO A 88 -1.86 1.71 7.78
CA PRO A 88 -1.25 1.42 9.07
C PRO A 88 0.20 1.89 9.01
N LEU A 89 0.54 2.84 9.88
CA LEU A 89 1.93 3.16 10.14
C LEU A 89 2.53 1.91 10.76
N ARG A 90 3.25 1.13 9.95
CA ARG A 90 4.02 0.00 10.45
C ARG A 90 5.09 0.57 11.38
N CYS A 91 4.80 0.59 12.68
CA CYS A 91 5.79 0.87 13.72
C CYS A 91 6.70 -0.37 13.93
N CYS A 92 7.27 -0.89 12.84
CA CYS A 92 8.30 -1.91 12.92
C CYS A 92 9.64 -1.30 12.51
N ASP A 93 10.09 -0.35 13.33
CA ASP A 93 11.51 -0.07 13.53
C ASP A 93 11.81 0.31 14.99
N ALA A 94 10.99 -0.21 15.93
CA ALA A 94 11.08 0.14 17.35
C ALA A 94 11.51 -1.03 18.26
N SER A 95 12.00 -2.18 17.75
CA SER A 95 12.63 -3.16 18.65
C SER A 95 13.70 -4.08 18.04
N ARG A 96 14.91 -3.99 18.62
CA ARG A 96 15.94 -5.05 18.82
C ARG A 96 16.79 -5.44 17.60
N THR A 97 18.12 -5.26 17.55
CA THR A 97 19.13 -5.23 18.62
C THR A 97 20.22 -4.19 18.34
N THR A 98 20.32 -3.17 19.20
CA THR A 98 21.61 -2.59 19.55
C THR A 98 22.37 -3.63 20.36
N THR A 99 23.09 -4.54 19.70
CA THR A 99 24.22 -5.20 20.35
C THR A 99 25.40 -4.28 20.12
N PRO A 100 25.89 -3.53 21.13
CA PRO A 100 27.15 -2.81 20.95
C PRO A 100 28.24 -3.85 20.63
N PRO A 101 29.15 -3.57 19.68
CA PRO A 101 30.26 -4.47 19.39
C PRO A 101 31.03 -4.73 20.69
N PRO A 102 31.54 -5.95 20.94
CA PRO A 102 32.29 -6.24 22.15
C PRO A 102 33.47 -5.28 22.22
N SER A 103 33.48 -4.45 23.27
CA SER A 103 34.57 -3.54 23.57
C SER A 103 35.87 -4.35 23.67
N THR A 104 36.69 -4.31 22.63
CA THR A 104 38.04 -4.85 22.63
C THR A 104 38.94 -3.93 23.47
N SER A 105 38.70 -3.91 24.78
CA SER A 105 39.66 -3.41 25.75
C SER A 105 40.79 -4.42 25.93
N ARG A 106 41.50 -4.73 24.83
CA ARG A 106 42.78 -5.45 24.92
C ARG A 106 43.82 -4.46 25.43
N ARG A 107 43.91 -4.40 26.77
CA ARG A 107 44.94 -3.68 27.53
C ARG A 107 46.27 -3.75 26.79
N LEU A 108 46.82 -2.60 26.40
CA LEU A 108 48.24 -2.49 26.11
C LEU A 108 49.00 -2.96 27.35
N ARG A 109 49.53 -4.18 27.31
CA ARG A 109 50.59 -4.60 28.22
C ARG A 109 51.82 -3.79 27.84
N ARG A 110 52.05 -2.70 28.56
CA ARG A 110 53.35 -2.03 28.59
C ARG A 110 54.39 -3.06 29.07
N PRO A 111 55.45 -3.37 28.31
CA PRO A 111 56.56 -4.13 28.87
C PRO A 111 57.25 -3.28 29.95
N LYS A 112 57.39 -3.86 31.14
CA LYS A 112 58.14 -3.29 32.26
C LYS A 112 59.59 -3.11 31.82
N THR A 113 60.09 -1.89 31.95
CA THR A 113 61.52 -1.58 31.98
C THR A 113 62.19 -2.46 33.03
N ARG A 114 63.27 -3.15 32.62
CA ARG A 114 64.15 -3.86 33.55
C ARG A 114 65.58 -3.89 32.98
N THR A 115 66.25 -2.76 33.10
CA THR A 115 67.70 -2.68 33.40
C THR A 115 67.86 -2.86 34.93
N PRO A 116 69.03 -3.14 35.53
CA PRO A 116 70.37 -3.46 35.00
C PRO A 116 71.05 -4.68 35.69
N ALA A 117 72.20 -5.11 35.15
CA ALA A 117 73.42 -5.49 35.89
C ALA A 117 74.59 -5.55 34.90
#